data_AF-Q2GYX2-F1
#
_entry.id   AF-Q2GYX2-F1
#
_cell.length_a   1.000
_cell.length_b   1.000
_cell.length_c   1.000
_cell.angle_alpha   90.00
_cell.angle_beta   90.00
_cell.angle_gamma   90.00
#
_symmetry.space_group_name_H-M   'P 1'
#
loop_
_entity.id
_entity.type
_entity.pdbx_description
1 polymer ?
#
loop_
_entity_poly.entity_id
_entity_poly.type
_entity_poly.pdbx_seq_one_letter_code
_entity_poly.pdbx_strand_id
1 'polypeptide(L)'
;MVQLFDASFFNIKPVEAHSIDPPHRILLGVVYESLESAGQSIEALAKSQTGVYVGVMCDDFMQHVRRDIDIMPVYVATGTARSLISNRISYFFD
;
A
#
# COMPACT_ATOMS: atom_id res chain seq x y z
N MET A 1 12.64 11.06 -6.63
CA MET A 1 11.78 11.68 -5.61
C MET A 1 10.58 10.78 -5.24
N VAL A 2 10.83 9.48 -5.02
CA VAL A 2 9.97 8.48 -4.35
C VAL A 2 10.96 7.39 -3.91
N GLN A 3 11.63 7.51 -2.77
CA GLN A 3 12.73 6.57 -2.46
C GLN A 3 12.89 6.10 -1.02
N LEU A 4 11.96 6.35 -0.11
CA LEU A 4 12.02 5.75 1.22
C LEU A 4 10.67 5.17 1.60
N PHE A 5 10.24 4.14 0.87
CA PHE A 5 9.21 3.25 1.36
C PHE A 5 9.91 2.11 2.11
N ASP A 6 9.77 2.06 3.43
CA ASP A 6 10.30 0.97 4.24
C ASP A 6 9.42 -0.27 4.11
N ALA A 7 9.67 -1.06 3.05
CA ALA A 7 8.89 -2.27 2.79
C ALA A 7 8.97 -3.28 3.94
N SER A 8 10.10 -3.34 4.64
CA SER A 8 10.32 -4.28 5.75
C SER A 8 9.46 -3.91 6.95
N PHE A 9 9.35 -2.62 7.27
CA PHE A 9 8.45 -2.12 8.32
C PHE A 9 7.00 -2.55 8.08
N PHE A 10 6.53 -2.50 6.83
CA PHE A 10 5.17 -2.89 6.46
C PHE A 10 4.97 -4.39 6.20
N ASN A 11 5.93 -5.25 6.54
CA ASN A 11 5.91 -6.70 6.27
C ASN A 11 5.76 -7.05 4.76
N ILE A 12 6.29 -6.21 3.86
CA ILE A 12 6.24 -6.42 2.41
C ILE A 12 7.62 -6.85 1.91
N LYS A 13 7.66 -7.93 1.13
CA LYS A 13 8.93 -8.39 0.52
C LYS A 13 9.44 -7.35 -0.48
N PRO A 14 10.77 -7.12 -0.59
CA PRO A 14 11.31 -6.16 -1.56
C PRO A 14 10.81 -6.40 -2.99
N VAL A 15 10.76 -7.65 -3.44
CA VAL A 15 10.24 -8.02 -4.78
C VAL A 15 8.77 -7.66 -4.98
N GLU A 16 7.96 -7.76 -3.93
CA GLU A 16 6.55 -7.37 -3.96
C GLU A 16 6.43 -5.84 -3.98
N ALA A 17 7.21 -5.13 -3.15
CA ALA A 17 7.21 -3.66 -3.09
C ALA A 17 7.52 -2.98 -4.43
N HIS A 18 8.35 -3.59 -5.27
CA HIS A 18 8.63 -3.10 -6.64
C HIS A 18 7.41 -3.24 -7.58
N SER A 19 6.51 -4.16 -7.28
CA SER A 19 5.29 -4.39 -8.06
C SER A 19 4.11 -3.55 -7.56
N ILE A 20 4.24 -2.86 -6.43
CA ILE A 20 3.20 -2.01 -5.84
C ILE A 20 3.26 -0.61 -6.48
N ASP A 21 2.10 -0.14 -6.92
CA ASP A 21 1.92 1.19 -7.47
C ASP A 21 2.48 2.26 -6.50
N PRO A 22 3.38 3.17 -6.94
CA PRO A 22 3.98 4.18 -6.07
C PRO A 22 3.00 4.99 -5.19
N PRO A 23 1.82 5.45 -5.66
CA PRO A 23 0.82 6.11 -4.82
C PRO A 23 0.31 5.23 -3.68
N HIS A 24 0.16 3.91 -3.87
CA HIS A 24 -0.25 2.99 -2.80
C HIS A 24 0.80 2.94 -1.68
N ARG A 25 2.09 2.93 -2.04
CA ARG A 25 3.21 2.94 -1.07
C ARG A 25 3.25 4.23 -0.27
N ILE A 26 3.07 5.37 -0.95
CA ILE A 26 3.03 6.68 -0.28
C ILE A 26 1.85 6.76 0.68
N LEU A 27 0.66 6.31 0.25
CA LEU A 27 -0.53 6.31 1.09
C LEU A 27 -0.32 5.53 2.39
N LEU A 28 0.32 4.35 2.31
CA LEU A 28 0.61 3.51 3.48
C LEU A 28 1.50 4.26 4.50
N GLY A 29 2.54 4.95 4.02
CA GLY A 29 3.41 5.78 4.86
C GLY A 29 2.67 6.95 5.50
N VAL A 30 1.89 7.70 4.71
CA VAL A 30 1.13 8.86 5.19
C VAL A 30 0.09 8.46 6.24
N VAL A 31 -0.59 7.32 6.07
CA VAL A 31 -1.55 6.83 7.06
C VAL A 31 -0.85 6.52 8.38
N TYR A 32 0.31 5.85 8.34
CA TYR A 32 1.11 5.58 9.52
C TYR A 32 1.54 6.87 10.23
N GLU A 33 2.15 7.81 9.50
CA GLU A 33 2.59 9.10 10.05
C GLU A 33 1.43 9.91 10.65
N SER A 34 0.24 9.85 10.02
CA SER A 34 -0.95 10.53 10.51
C SER A 34 -1.48 9.94 11.81
N LEU A 35 -1.48 8.62 11.92
CA LEU A 35 -1.92 7.91 13.13
C LEU A 35 -0.91 8.08 14.28
N GLU A 36 0.38 8.00 13.99
CA GLU A 36 1.44 8.29 14.97
C GLU A 36 1.32 9.73 15.49
N SER A 37 1.12 10.70 14.60
CA SER A 37 0.91 12.11 14.96
C SER A 37 -0.34 12.32 15.82
N ALA A 38 -1.36 11.46 15.67
CA ALA A 38 -2.57 11.46 16.50
C ALA A 38 -2.39 10.73 17.84
N GLY A 39 -1.20 10.19 18.12
CA GLY A 39 -0.91 9.41 19.33
C GLY A 39 -1.55 8.02 19.32
N GLN A 40 -1.96 7.51 18.16
CA GLN A 40 -2.51 6.16 18.02
C GLN A 40 -1.37 5.19 17.70
N SER A 41 -1.19 4.18 18.56
CA SER A 41 -0.22 3.12 18.29
C SER A 41 -0.87 2.00 17.45
N ILE A 42 -0.03 1.21 16.77
CA ILE A 42 -0.49 0.04 16.00
C ILE A 42 -1.25 -0.92 16.94
N GLU A 43 -0.73 -1.13 18.15
CA GLU A 43 -1.33 -2.02 19.17
C GLU A 43 -2.67 -1.50 19.70
N ALA A 44 -2.87 -0.17 19.73
CA ALA A 44 -4.12 0.44 20.16
C ALA A 44 -5.23 0.26 19.10
N LEU A 45 -4.86 0.26 17.82
CA LEU A 45 -5.78 0.04 16.70
C LEU A 45 -6.00 -1.44 16.41
N ALA A 46 -5.03 -2.30 16.70
CA ALA A 46 -5.15 -3.74 16.58
C ALA A 46 -6.35 -4.24 17.39
N LYS A 47 -7.24 -5.04 16.78
CA LYS A 47 -8.50 -5.55 17.38
C LYS A 47 -9.56 -4.49 17.70
N SER A 48 -9.37 -3.23 17.26
CA SER A 48 -10.45 -2.24 17.31
C SER A 48 -11.45 -2.46 16.18
N GLN A 49 -12.67 -1.93 16.31
CA GLN A 49 -13.67 -1.96 15.22
C GLN A 49 -13.46 -0.80 14.23
N THR A 50 -12.21 -0.59 13.80
CA THR A 50 -11.83 0.49 12.88
C THR A 50 -11.97 0.04 11.43
N GLY A 51 -12.71 0.80 10.62
CA GLY A 51 -12.84 0.56 9.18
C GLY A 51 -11.93 1.47 8.36
N VAL A 52 -11.42 0.96 7.24
CA VAL A 52 -10.58 1.71 6.30
C VAL A 52 -11.34 1.96 4.99
N TYR A 53 -11.42 3.23 4.58
CA TYR A 53 -12.04 3.64 3.33
C TYR A 53 -11.07 4.51 2.53
N VAL A 54 -10.85 4.17 1.26
CA VAL A 54 -9.94 4.92 0.38
C VAL A 54 -10.64 5.24 -0.94
N GLY A 55 -10.61 6.50 -1.35
CA GLY A 55 -11.06 6.95 -2.66
C GLY A 55 -9.87 7.05 -3.62
N VAL A 56 -9.92 6.34 -4.74
CA VAL A 56 -8.88 6.38 -5.79
C VAL A 56 -9.55 6.49 -7.16
N MET A 57 -9.03 7.39 -8.00
CA MET A 57 -9.58 7.67 -9.34
C MET A 57 -8.71 7.11 -10.46
N CYS A 58 -7.38 7.22 -10.34
CA CYS A 58 -6.45 6.88 -11.42
C CYS A 58 -5.88 5.46 -11.25
N ASP A 59 -5.49 4.84 -12.35
CA ASP A 59 -4.91 3.48 -12.41
C ASP A 59 -3.77 3.43 -13.44
N ASP A 60 -3.00 4.53 -13.49
CA ASP A 60 -2.04 4.81 -14.55
C ASP A 60 -0.89 3.80 -14.56
N PHE A 61 -0.52 3.28 -13.39
CA PHE A 61 0.51 2.26 -13.25
C PHE A 61 0.07 0.92 -13.84
N MET A 62 -1.16 0.46 -13.57
CA MET A 62 -1.69 -0.74 -14.22
C MET A 62 -1.78 -0.56 -15.74
N GLN A 63 -2.21 0.62 -16.20
CA GLN A 63 -2.22 0.92 -17.63
C GLN A 63 -0.82 0.87 -18.25
N HIS A 64 0.19 1.32 -17.52
CA HIS A 64 1.58 1.26 -17.96
C HIS A 64 2.10 -0.18 -18.03
N VAL A 65 1.89 -0.98 -16.98
CA VAL A 65 2.33 -2.38 -16.94
C VAL A 65 1.65 -3.21 -18.04
N ARG A 66 0.39 -2.94 -18.38
CA ARG A 66 -0.32 -3.64 -19.46
C ARG A 66 0.22 -3.36 -20.87
N ARG A 67 1.01 -2.30 -21.05
CA ARG A 67 1.59 -1.97 -22.37
C ARG A 67 2.75 -2.89 -22.76
N ASP A 68 3.39 -3.53 -21.78
CA ASP A 68 4.51 -4.43 -22.00
C ASP A 68 4.36 -5.67 -21.12
N ILE A 69 3.69 -6.68 -21.67
CA ILE A 69 3.30 -7.90 -20.95
C ILE A 69 4.52 -8.75 -20.60
N ASP A 70 5.59 -8.68 -21.41
CA ASP A 70 6.80 -9.50 -21.23
C ASP A 70 7.62 -9.06 -20.00
N ILE A 71 7.44 -7.83 -19.53
CA ILE A 71 8.10 -7.28 -18.33
C ILE A 71 7.16 -7.20 -17.11
N MET A 72 5.97 -7.83 -17.19
CA MET A 72 4.95 -7.72 -16.17
C MET A 72 5.45 -8.30 -14.82
N PRO A 73 5.47 -7.50 -13.73
CA PRO A 73 5.96 -7.98 -12.44
C PRO A 73 5.12 -9.13 -11.89
N VAL A 74 5.80 -10.09 -11.23
CA VAL A 74 5.17 -11.29 -10.66
C VAL A 74 4.02 -10.96 -9.70
N TYR A 75 4.12 -9.86 -8.96
CA TYR A 75 3.11 -9.43 -7.97
C TYR A 75 2.22 -8.29 -8.48
N VAL A 76 2.14 -8.03 -9.79
CA VAL A 76 1.34 -6.93 -10.35
C VAL A 76 -0.13 -7.01 -9.93
N ALA A 77 -0.72 -8.21 -9.90
CA ALA A 77 -2.12 -8.39 -9.55
C ALA A 77 -2.40 -7.93 -8.11
N THR A 78 -1.48 -8.21 -7.18
CA THR A 78 -1.59 -7.77 -5.79
C THR A 78 -1.01 -6.38 -5.54
N GLY A 79 -0.24 -5.83 -6.48
CA GLY A 79 0.35 -4.51 -6.39
C GLY A 79 -0.58 -3.38 -6.86
N THR A 80 -1.55 -3.70 -7.71
CA THR A 80 -2.40 -2.72 -8.42
C THR A 80 -3.90 -2.87 -8.15
N ALA A 81 -4.36 -3.97 -7.57
CA ALA A 81 -5.79 -4.14 -7.29
C ALA A 81 -6.30 -3.06 -6.33
N ARG A 82 -7.39 -2.39 -6.71
CA ARG A 82 -7.98 -1.27 -5.93
C ARG A 82 -8.43 -1.67 -4.54
N SER A 83 -8.93 -2.90 -4.37
CA SER A 83 -9.30 -3.43 -3.06
C SER A 83 -8.09 -3.55 -2.12
N LEU A 84 -6.89 -3.75 -2.65
CA LEU A 84 -5.69 -3.90 -1.84
C LEU A 84 -5.17 -2.59 -1.28
N ILE A 85 -5.66 -1.45 -1.77
CA ILE A 85 -5.27 -0.12 -1.26
C ILE A 85 -5.75 0.03 0.18
N SER A 86 -7.06 -0.18 0.42
CA SER A 86 -7.63 -0.19 1.77
C SER A 86 -7.24 -1.43 2.55
N ASN A 87 -7.22 -2.60 1.90
CA ASN A 87 -6.95 -3.86 2.62
C ASN A 87 -5.51 -3.95 3.14
N ARG A 88 -4.51 -3.38 2.45
CA ARG A 88 -3.13 -3.37 2.96
C ARG A 88 -2.97 -2.48 4.19
N ILE A 89 -3.67 -1.34 4.22
CA ILE A 89 -3.72 -0.50 5.42
C ILE A 89 -4.40 -1.29 6.54
N SER A 90 -5.58 -1.84 6.29
CA SER A 90 -6.32 -2.64 7.27
C SER A 90 -5.47 -3.79 7.81
N TYR A 91 -4.80 -4.55 6.94
CA TYR A 91 -3.95 -5.69 7.30
C TYR A 91 -2.68 -5.31 8.07
N PHE A 92 -2.18 -4.08 7.89
CA PHE A 92 -1.00 -3.62 8.63
C PHE A 92 -1.36 -3.17 10.05
N PHE A 93 -2.54 -2.59 10.23
CA PHE A 93 -3.06 -2.15 11.53
C PHE A 93 -3.96 -3.20 12.23
N ASP A 94 -4.20 -4.34 11.57
CA ASP A 94 -4.91 -5.53 12.10
C ASP A 94 -4.46 -6.85 11.43
#